data_AF-A0A8I1WXE0-F1
#
_entry.id   AF-A0A8I1WXE0-F1
#
_cell.length_a   1.000
_cell.length_b   1.000
_cell.length_c   1.000
_cell.angle_alpha   90.00
_cell.angle_beta   90.00
_cell.angle_gamma   90.00
#
_symmetry.space_group_name_H-M   'P 1'
#
loop_
_entity.id
_entity.type
_entity.pdbx_description
1 polymer ?
#
loop_
_entity_poly.entity_id
_entity_poly.type
_entity_poly.pdbx_seq_one_letter_code
_entity_poly.pdbx_strand_id
1 'polypeptide(L)'
;MSETTEDQNVRVAAICDQLITLEGPLLPILHEVQEEFGYIPDGALQTIAKKLNLSRAEVHGVASFYHDFREEKAGKHVVKICRAEACQAMGADALGDKVRRHLNVDWSQTTADRKVTLEPVFCLGLCACAPAAMIDGKVVGRVSADRILEKVGS
;
A
#
# COMPACT_ATOMS: atom_id res chain seq x y z
N MET A 1 17.36 -0.80 14.41
CA MET A 1 18.19 0.37 14.08
C MET A 1 17.29 1.34 13.34
N SER A 2 16.99 2.49 13.95
CA SER A 2 16.18 3.54 13.32
C SER A 2 17.06 4.29 12.32
N GLU A 3 16.80 4.11 11.03
CA GLU A 3 17.35 4.99 9.98
C GLU A 3 16.94 6.44 10.29
N THR A 4 17.89 7.36 10.26
CA THR A 4 17.63 8.79 10.48
C THR A 4 17.04 9.38 9.21
N THR A 5 16.13 10.37 9.33
CA THR A 5 15.50 11.08 8.19
C THR A 5 16.51 11.59 7.15
N GLU A 6 17.73 11.94 7.57
CA GLU A 6 18.80 12.38 6.67
C GLU A 6 19.33 11.24 5.79
N ASP A 7 19.43 10.02 6.33
CA ASP A 7 19.86 8.82 5.60
C ASP A 7 18.80 8.43 4.55
N GLN A 8 17.52 8.50 4.92
CA GLN A 8 16.41 8.25 4.00
C GLN A 8 16.41 9.23 2.82
N ASN A 9 16.67 10.52 3.06
CA ASN A 9 16.74 11.51 1.97
C ASN A 9 17.91 11.27 1.00
N VAL A 10 19.06 10.81 1.49
CA VAL A 10 20.20 10.42 0.64
C VAL A 10 19.81 9.23 -0.25
N ARG A 11 19.15 8.22 0.32
CA ARG A 11 18.66 7.06 -0.43
C ARG A 11 17.60 7.44 -1.46
N VAL A 12 16.62 8.28 -1.12
CA VAL A 12 15.64 8.83 -2.07
C VAL A 12 16.32 9.58 -3.22
N ALA A 13 17.34 10.38 -2.93
CA ALA A 13 18.09 11.09 -3.96
C ALA A 13 18.80 10.13 -4.93
N ALA A 14 19.33 9.01 -4.42
CA ALA A 14 19.94 7.98 -5.25
C ALA A 14 18.92 7.28 -6.16
N ILE A 15 17.72 6.96 -5.66
CA ILE A 15 16.62 6.41 -6.47
C ILE A 15 16.25 7.40 -7.60
N CYS A 16 16.15 8.68 -7.27
CA CYS A 16 15.88 9.71 -8.28
C CYS A 16 16.94 9.70 -9.38
N ASP A 17 18.23 9.67 -9.02
CA ASP A 17 19.33 9.69 -9.99
C ASP A 17 19.34 8.44 -10.90
N GLN A 18 18.87 7.29 -10.41
CA GLN A 18 18.77 6.07 -11.20
C GLN A 18 17.65 6.11 -12.25
N LEU A 19 16.55 6.81 -11.95
CA LEU A 19 15.33 6.77 -12.76
C LEU A 19 15.03 8.06 -13.52
N ILE A 20 15.78 9.15 -13.26
CA ILE A 20 15.50 10.48 -13.82
C ILE A 20 15.47 10.53 -15.35
N THR A 21 16.15 9.60 -16.03
CA THR A 21 16.21 9.54 -17.49
C THR A 21 14.98 8.89 -18.13
N LEU A 22 14.07 8.32 -17.34
CA LEU A 22 12.83 7.74 -17.84
C LEU A 22 11.86 8.83 -18.32
N GLU A 23 11.04 8.51 -19.30
CA GLU A 23 9.90 9.35 -19.65
C GLU A 23 8.84 9.27 -18.55
N GLY A 24 8.51 10.40 -17.92
CA GLY A 24 7.59 10.45 -16.77
C GLY A 24 8.14 9.75 -15.51
N PRO A 25 9.31 10.14 -14.97
CA PRO A 25 10.03 9.37 -13.97
C PRO A 25 9.41 9.41 -12.55
N LEU A 26 8.48 10.34 -12.30
CA LEU A 26 7.89 10.57 -10.98
C LEU A 26 7.19 9.32 -10.41
N LEU A 27 6.34 8.67 -11.19
CA LEU A 27 5.60 7.50 -10.71
C LEU A 27 6.52 6.29 -10.44
N PRO A 28 7.45 5.92 -11.33
CA PRO A 28 8.49 4.92 -11.04
C PRO A 28 9.30 5.23 -9.77
N ILE A 29 9.72 6.49 -9.59
CA ILE A 29 10.48 6.90 -8.40
C ILE A 29 9.66 6.70 -7.13
N LEU A 30 8.38 7.09 -7.12
CA LEU A 30 7.51 6.89 -5.96
C LEU A 30 7.32 5.39 -5.64
N HIS A 31 7.23 4.53 -6.67
CA HIS A 31 7.17 3.08 -6.48
C HIS A 31 8.44 2.52 -5.84
N GLU A 32 9.62 2.85 -6.36
CA GLU A 32 10.90 2.39 -5.79
C GLU A 32 11.12 2.92 -4.36
N VAL A 33 10.80 4.18 -4.09
CA VAL A 33 10.86 4.74 -2.74
C VAL A 33 9.97 3.94 -1.79
N GLN A 34 8.73 3.65 -2.21
CA GLN A 34 7.84 2.85 -1.37
C GLN A 34 8.30 1.40 -1.22
N GLU A 35 8.86 0.79 -2.25
CA GLU A 35 9.41 -0.56 -2.17
C GLU A 35 10.59 -0.64 -1.19
N GLU A 36 11.49 0.36 -1.23
CA GLU A 36 12.65 0.42 -0.35
C GLU A 36 12.27 0.65 1.12
N PHE A 37 11.38 1.60 1.42
CA PHE A 37 11.05 1.95 2.82
C PHE A 37 9.78 1.29 3.37
N GLY A 38 8.90 0.79 2.49
CA GLY A 38 7.56 0.31 2.83
C GLY A 38 6.51 1.42 2.99
N TYR A 39 6.89 2.68 2.74
CA TYR A 39 6.07 3.90 2.76
C TYR A 39 6.85 5.03 2.07
N ILE A 40 6.26 6.22 1.95
CA ILE A 40 6.92 7.43 1.46
C ILE A 40 7.43 8.24 2.66
N PRO A 41 8.76 8.32 2.91
CA PRO A 41 9.29 9.03 4.07
C PRO A 41 9.05 10.55 4.05
N ASP A 42 9.05 11.14 5.23
CA ASP A 42 9.04 12.59 5.40
C ASP A 42 10.24 13.23 4.68
N GLY A 43 9.98 14.21 3.82
CA GLY A 43 10.99 14.87 3.01
C GLY A 43 11.26 14.22 1.66
N ALA A 44 10.83 12.97 1.42
CA ALA A 44 11.00 12.29 0.13
C ALA A 44 10.36 13.08 -1.01
N LEU A 45 9.12 13.56 -0.83
CA LEU A 45 8.43 14.39 -1.83
C LEU A 45 9.20 15.69 -2.15
N GLN A 46 9.86 16.29 -1.16
CA GLN A 46 10.66 17.49 -1.38
C GLN A 46 11.96 17.18 -2.15
N THR A 47 12.60 16.06 -1.83
CA THR A 47 13.80 15.59 -2.52
C THR A 47 13.49 15.26 -3.98
N ILE A 48 12.40 14.54 -4.24
CA ILE A 48 11.92 14.20 -5.58
C ILE A 48 11.58 15.46 -6.38
N ALA A 49 10.85 16.40 -5.78
CA ALA A 49 10.50 17.67 -6.43
C ALA A 49 11.75 18.44 -6.90
N LYS A 50 12.78 18.53 -6.04
CA LYS A 50 14.06 19.17 -6.39
C LYS A 50 14.78 18.44 -7.52
N LYS A 51 14.86 17.11 -7.46
CA LYS A 51 15.57 16.29 -8.47
C LYS A 51 14.91 16.35 -9.85
N LEU A 52 13.58 16.35 -9.88
CA LEU A 52 12.81 16.37 -11.13
C LEU A 52 12.48 17.79 -11.64
N ASN A 53 12.92 18.84 -10.92
CA ASN A 53 12.58 20.22 -11.21
C ASN A 53 11.05 20.45 -11.31
N LEU A 54 10.30 19.87 -10.36
CA LEU A 54 8.85 19.99 -10.21
C LEU A 54 8.51 20.77 -8.95
N SER A 55 7.28 21.30 -8.85
CA SER A 55 6.79 21.86 -7.60
C SER A 55 6.45 20.76 -6.59
N ARG A 56 6.53 21.10 -5.29
CA ARG A 56 6.07 20.18 -4.22
C ARG A 56 4.60 19.82 -4.37
N ALA A 57 3.79 20.75 -4.88
CA ALA A 57 2.35 20.55 -5.08
C ALA A 57 2.06 19.50 -6.16
N GLU A 58 2.83 19.48 -7.26
CA GLU A 58 2.69 18.47 -8.31
C GLU A 58 3.05 17.07 -7.80
N VAL A 59 4.19 16.94 -7.12
CA VAL A 59 4.65 15.66 -6.56
C VAL A 59 3.69 15.14 -5.50
N HIS A 60 3.23 16.01 -4.59
CA HIS A 60 2.20 15.66 -3.61
C HIS A 60 0.89 15.28 -4.29
N GLY A 61 0.47 16.01 -5.33
CA GLY A 61 -0.74 15.72 -6.09
C GLY A 61 -0.72 14.29 -6.63
N VAL A 62 0.39 13.88 -7.26
CA VAL A 62 0.57 12.51 -7.76
C VAL A 62 0.59 11.49 -6.62
N ALA A 63 1.37 11.72 -5.56
CA ALA A 63 1.45 10.79 -4.43
C ALA A 63 0.09 10.58 -3.76
N SER A 64 -0.68 11.64 -3.55
CA SER A 64 -2.02 11.59 -2.93
C SER A 64 -3.11 11.00 -3.83
N PHE A 65 -2.91 11.01 -5.15
CA PHE A 65 -3.87 10.47 -6.11
C PHE A 65 -3.88 8.93 -6.13
N TYR A 66 -2.71 8.31 -6.07
CA TYR A 66 -2.57 6.85 -6.08
C TYR A 66 -2.62 6.29 -4.67
N HIS A 67 -3.67 5.50 -4.39
CA HIS A 67 -3.94 4.93 -3.07
C HIS A 67 -2.89 3.90 -2.63
N ASP A 68 -2.06 3.44 -3.56
CA ASP A 68 -0.99 2.51 -3.26
C ASP A 68 0.16 3.18 -2.50
N PHE A 69 0.35 4.50 -2.58
CA PHE A 69 1.39 5.21 -1.84
C PHE A 69 0.95 5.51 -0.41
N ARG A 70 1.72 5.02 0.57
CA ARG A 70 1.44 5.13 1.99
C ARG A 70 2.32 6.19 2.63
N GLU A 71 1.73 7.01 3.48
CA GLU A 71 2.47 7.97 4.32
C GLU A 71 3.06 7.30 5.57
N GLU A 72 2.46 6.19 6.02
CA GLU A 72 2.95 5.41 7.15
C GLU A 72 3.37 4.01 6.72
N LYS A 73 4.39 3.49 7.42
CA LYS A 73 4.88 2.13 7.20
C LYS A 73 3.75 1.11 7.35
N ALA A 74 3.63 0.19 6.40
CA ALA A 74 2.72 -0.93 6.52
C ALA A 74 3.16 -1.89 7.65
N GLY A 75 2.23 -2.71 8.12
CA GLY A 75 2.51 -3.85 8.97
C GLY A 75 3.27 -4.94 8.20
N LYS A 76 3.70 -5.98 8.91
CA LYS A 76 4.39 -7.13 8.33
C LYS A 76 3.63 -7.77 7.16
N HIS A 77 2.31 -7.78 7.23
CA HIS A 77 1.39 -8.30 6.23
C HIS A 77 0.47 -7.19 5.73
N VAL A 78 0.20 -7.17 4.42
CA VAL A 78 -0.79 -6.29 3.81
C VAL A 78 -1.92 -7.15 3.24
N VAL A 79 -3.13 -6.94 3.76
CA VAL A 79 -4.34 -7.62 3.32
C VAL A 79 -5.22 -6.61 2.60
N LYS A 80 -5.44 -6.80 1.30
CA LYS A 80 -6.41 -6.02 0.53
C LYS A 80 -7.66 -6.85 0.24
N ILE A 81 -8.85 -6.42 0.67
CA ILE A 81 -10.11 -7.15 0.39
C ILE A 81 -10.83 -6.48 -0.77
N CYS A 82 -11.20 -7.25 -1.80
CA CYS A 82 -11.93 -6.73 -2.96
C CYS A 82 -13.32 -6.25 -2.56
N ARG A 83 -13.61 -4.99 -2.87
CA ARG A 83 -14.90 -4.33 -2.61
C ARG A 83 -15.65 -3.96 -3.89
N ALA A 84 -15.30 -4.53 -5.04
CA ALA A 84 -16.08 -4.40 -6.27
C ALA A 84 -17.37 -5.25 -6.21
N GLU A 85 -18.33 -4.94 -7.08
CA GLU A 85 -19.73 -5.37 -7.03
C GLU A 85 -19.87 -6.90 -7.04
N ALA A 86 -19.07 -7.60 -7.84
CA ALA A 86 -19.10 -9.07 -7.91
C ALA A 86 -18.67 -9.71 -6.57
N CYS A 87 -17.72 -9.11 -5.86
CA CYS A 87 -17.30 -9.61 -4.54
C CYS A 87 -18.31 -9.22 -3.46
N GLN A 88 -18.91 -8.02 -3.54
CA GLN A 88 -19.98 -7.62 -2.63
C GLN A 88 -21.20 -8.55 -2.74
N ALA A 89 -21.60 -8.93 -3.96
CA ALA A 89 -22.68 -9.89 -4.21
C ALA A 89 -22.41 -11.27 -3.59
N MET A 90 -21.12 -11.61 -3.38
CA MET A 90 -20.68 -12.84 -2.72
C MET A 90 -20.36 -12.65 -1.22
N GLY A 91 -20.76 -11.53 -0.62
CA GLY A 91 -20.64 -11.28 0.81
C GLY A 91 -19.32 -10.64 1.26
N ALA A 92 -18.58 -9.95 0.37
CA ALA A 92 -17.31 -9.33 0.72
C ALA A 92 -17.40 -8.24 1.79
N ASP A 93 -18.52 -7.52 1.91
CA ASP A 93 -18.68 -6.53 2.99
C ASP A 93 -18.75 -7.22 4.36
N ALA A 94 -19.55 -8.28 4.49
CA ALA A 94 -19.62 -9.08 5.71
C ALA A 94 -18.28 -9.76 6.05
N LEU A 95 -17.52 -10.18 5.03
CA LEU A 95 -16.15 -10.68 5.18
C LEU A 95 -15.22 -9.60 5.75
N GLY A 96 -15.17 -8.42 5.12
CA GLY A 96 -14.33 -7.30 5.55
C GLY A 96 -14.67 -6.84 6.97
N ASP A 97 -15.96 -6.78 7.30
CA ASP A 97 -16.47 -6.49 8.64
C ASP A 97 -15.96 -7.47 9.71
N LYS A 98 -15.96 -8.77 9.41
CA LYS A 98 -15.43 -9.80 10.32
C LYS A 98 -13.93 -9.62 10.54
N VAL A 99 -13.17 -9.42 9.47
CA VAL A 99 -11.71 -9.23 9.53
C VAL A 99 -11.36 -7.96 10.30
N ARG A 100 -12.04 -6.83 10.04
CA ARG A 100 -11.86 -5.57 10.78
C ARG A 100 -12.09 -5.74 12.29
N ARG A 101 -13.18 -6.38 12.67
CA ARG A 101 -13.50 -6.62 14.10
C ARG A 101 -12.47 -7.53 14.77
N HIS A 102 -12.03 -8.58 14.08
CA HIS A 102 -11.01 -9.50 14.62
C HIS A 102 -9.67 -8.81 14.83
N LEU A 103 -9.22 -8.02 13.84
CA LEU A 103 -7.96 -7.30 13.90
C LEU A 103 -8.03 -6.00 14.74
N ASN A 104 -9.23 -5.56 15.13
CA ASN A 104 -9.48 -4.30 15.83
C ASN A 104 -8.88 -3.07 15.09
N VAL A 105 -9.12 -2.99 13.78
CA VAL A 105 -8.68 -1.89 12.91
C VAL A 105 -9.80 -1.48 11.95
N ASP A 106 -9.77 -0.24 11.48
CA ASP A 106 -10.59 0.19 10.35
C ASP A 106 -9.84 -0.01 9.00
N TRP A 107 -10.51 0.33 7.90
CA TRP A 107 -9.91 0.35 6.57
C TRP A 107 -8.70 1.30 6.51
N SER A 108 -7.69 0.87 5.75
CA SER A 108 -6.42 1.58 5.57
C SER A 108 -5.66 1.83 6.88
N GLN A 109 -5.90 1.00 7.90
CA GLN A 109 -5.18 1.05 9.18
C GLN A 109 -4.31 -0.20 9.38
N THR A 110 -3.34 -0.04 10.28
CA THR A 110 -2.43 -1.10 10.69
C THR A 110 -2.69 -1.47 12.15
N THR A 111 -2.64 -2.76 12.49
CA THR A 111 -2.81 -3.25 13.86
C THR A 111 -1.79 -2.62 14.80
N ALA A 112 -2.15 -2.48 16.08
CA ALA A 112 -1.29 -1.87 17.09
C ALA A 112 0.06 -2.60 17.26
N ASP A 113 0.07 -3.92 17.03
CA ASP A 113 1.28 -4.75 17.05
C ASP A 113 2.10 -4.70 15.74
N ARG A 114 1.68 -3.86 14.78
CA ARG A 114 2.33 -3.61 13.49
C ARG A 114 2.46 -4.87 12.62
N LYS A 115 1.60 -5.86 12.81
CA LYS A 115 1.63 -7.10 12.01
C LYS A 115 0.77 -7.04 10.76
N VAL A 116 -0.41 -6.42 10.80
CA VAL A 116 -1.35 -6.48 9.67
C VAL A 116 -1.84 -5.08 9.32
N THR A 117 -1.71 -4.70 8.05
CA THR A 117 -2.41 -3.56 7.45
C THR A 117 -3.59 -4.09 6.65
N LEU A 118 -4.78 -3.54 6.91
CA LEU A 118 -6.00 -3.93 6.22
C LEU A 118 -6.46 -2.81 5.29
N GLU A 119 -6.49 -3.08 3.99
CA GLU A 119 -6.84 -2.11 2.96
C GLU A 119 -8.10 -2.56 2.19
N PRO A 120 -8.97 -1.62 1.81
CA PRO A 120 -9.94 -1.88 0.75
C PRO A 120 -9.20 -1.86 -0.60
N VAL A 121 -9.61 -2.71 -1.52
CA VAL A 121 -9.20 -2.60 -2.93
C VAL A 121 -10.41 -2.72 -3.82
N PHE A 122 -10.36 -2.08 -4.98
CA PHE A 122 -11.37 -2.28 -6.01
C PHE A 122 -11.21 -3.68 -6.67
N CYS A 123 -11.68 -3.83 -7.90
CA CYS A 123 -11.69 -5.12 -8.59
C CYS A 123 -10.29 -5.72 -8.73
N LEU A 124 -10.11 -6.95 -8.24
CA LEU A 124 -8.89 -7.75 -8.41
C LEU A 124 -8.90 -8.64 -9.67
N GLY A 125 -9.89 -8.49 -10.55
CA GLY A 125 -10.03 -9.29 -11.77
C GLY A 125 -10.34 -10.77 -11.55
N LEU A 126 -10.63 -11.19 -10.31
CA LEU A 126 -10.85 -12.60 -9.94
C LEU A 126 -12.32 -12.90 -9.62
N CYS A 127 -13.26 -12.26 -10.32
CA CYS A 127 -14.69 -12.30 -10.03
C CYS A 127 -15.28 -13.72 -10.03
N ALA A 128 -14.80 -14.61 -10.92
CA ALA A 128 -15.25 -16.01 -11.00
C ALA A 128 -14.91 -16.84 -9.75
N CYS A 129 -13.99 -16.36 -8.91
CA CYS A 129 -13.65 -16.97 -7.63
C CYS A 129 -13.90 -16.00 -6.47
N ALA A 130 -14.91 -15.14 -6.55
CA ALA A 130 -15.28 -14.25 -5.46
C ALA A 130 -15.74 -15.01 -4.18
N PRO A 131 -15.62 -14.41 -2.98
CA PRO A 131 -14.89 -13.18 -2.69
C PRO A 131 -13.38 -13.34 -2.91
N ALA A 132 -12.74 -12.26 -3.35
CA ALA A 132 -11.31 -12.20 -3.61
C ALA A 132 -10.60 -11.26 -2.64
N ALA A 133 -9.35 -11.56 -2.31
CA ALA A 133 -8.45 -10.70 -1.56
C ALA A 133 -7.04 -10.80 -2.15
N MET A 134 -6.17 -9.84 -1.81
CA MET A 134 -4.74 -9.89 -2.05
C MET A 134 -4.05 -9.91 -0.70
N ILE A 135 -3.16 -10.87 -0.47
CA ILE A 135 -2.39 -11.00 0.77
C ILE A 135 -0.92 -11.01 0.37
N ASP A 136 -0.18 -10.00 0.82
CA ASP A 136 1.25 -9.82 0.51
C ASP A 136 1.54 -9.90 -1.00
N GLY A 137 0.75 -9.17 -1.79
CA GLY A 137 0.87 -9.12 -3.25
C GLY A 137 0.26 -10.33 -3.99
N LYS A 138 -0.17 -11.39 -3.29
CA LYS A 138 -0.74 -12.60 -3.91
C LYS A 138 -2.25 -12.56 -3.89
N VAL A 139 -2.87 -12.60 -5.08
CA VAL A 139 -4.33 -12.66 -5.21
C VAL A 139 -4.84 -14.06 -4.84
N VAL A 140 -5.88 -14.11 -4.00
CA VAL A 140 -6.51 -15.33 -3.50
C VAL A 140 -8.03 -15.23 -3.70
N GLY A 141 -8.62 -16.23 -4.35
CA GLY A 141 -10.06 -16.37 -4.51
C GLY A 141 -10.70 -17.32 -3.49
N ARG A 142 -12.02 -17.26 -3.40
CA ARG A 142 -12.88 -18.02 -2.47
C ARG A 142 -12.35 -17.87 -1.05
N VAL A 143 -12.07 -16.63 -0.64
CA VAL A 143 -11.52 -16.34 0.67
C VAL A 143 -12.62 -16.27 1.74
N SER A 144 -12.26 -16.71 2.94
CA SER A 144 -13.03 -16.53 4.17
C SER A 144 -12.21 -15.72 5.17
N ALA A 145 -12.84 -15.23 6.25
CA ALA A 145 -12.14 -14.49 7.30
C ALA A 145 -11.05 -15.37 7.93
N ASP A 146 -11.39 -16.60 8.30
CA ASP A 146 -10.47 -17.57 8.89
C ASP A 146 -9.25 -17.80 7.99
N ARG A 147 -9.45 -17.95 6.66
CA ARG A 147 -8.35 -18.17 5.72
C ARG A 147 -7.44 -16.95 5.58
N ILE A 148 -7.98 -15.74 5.71
CA ILE A 148 -7.19 -14.50 5.73
C ILE A 148 -6.36 -14.46 7.01
N LEU A 149 -7.00 -14.66 8.17
CA LEU A 149 -6.40 -14.59 9.49
C LEU A 149 -5.31 -15.64 9.70
N GLU A 150 -5.55 -16.87 9.25
CA GLU A 150 -4.57 -17.96 9.23
C GLU A 150 -3.31 -17.57 8.44
N LYS A 151 -3.48 -16.95 7.27
CA LYS A 151 -2.35 -16.55 6.40
C LYS A 151 -1.49 -15.45 7.01
N VAL A 152 -2.06 -14.59 7.84
CA VAL A 152 -1.34 -13.49 8.51
C VAL A 152 -0.97 -13.82 9.96
N GLY A 153 -1.28 -15.03 10.42
CA GLY A 153 -0.96 -15.52 11.77
C GLY A 153 -1.63 -14.72 12.88
N SER A 154 -2.91 -14.34 12.68
CA SER A 154 -3.68 -13.48 13.59
C SER A 154 -4.99 -14.09 14.05
#